data_AF-A0A9E7D4Z6-F1
#
_entry.id   AF-A0A9E7D4Z6-F1
#
_cell.length_a   1.000
_cell.length_b   1.000
_cell.length_c   1.000
_cell.angle_alpha   90.00
_cell.angle_beta   90.00
_cell.angle_gamma   90.00
#
_symmetry.space_group_name_H-M   'P 1'
#
loop_
_entity.id
_entity.type
_entity.pdbx_description
1 polymer ?
#
loop_
_entity_poly.entity_id
_entity_poly.type
_entity_poly.pdbx_seq_one_letter_code
_entity_poly.pdbx_strand_id
1 'polypeptide(L)'
;MFSKGKKDTDYYKNAAFELHQATERYFHTTLLVFTDYKAKQHDIDLLRNDVIRLDERFATVFPQNTKEERDRFDLLKRAYIDARYRMKIYNITREELEYLGERVALLKELTEEVCQEKTDSFLME
;
A
#
# COMPACT_ATOMS: atom_id res chain seq x y z
N MET A 1 9.65 9.02 -16.10
CA MET A 1 10.21 8.35 -14.92
C MET A 1 10.20 6.81 -15.01
N PHE A 2 10.01 6.18 -16.19
CA PHE A 2 10.07 4.70 -16.35
C PHE A 2 10.59 4.30 -17.74
N SER A 3 11.85 4.59 -18.07
CA SER A 3 12.41 4.36 -19.42
C SER A 3 13.42 3.21 -19.54
N LYS A 4 13.56 2.34 -18.52
CA LYS A 4 14.42 1.15 -18.61
C LYS A 4 13.70 -0.08 -18.03
N GLY A 5 12.89 -0.72 -18.87
CA GLY A 5 12.14 -1.93 -18.53
C GLY A 5 11.23 -2.38 -19.67
N LYS A 6 11.72 -2.33 -20.91
CA LYS A 6 10.98 -2.86 -22.07
C LYS A 6 11.12 -4.39 -22.05
N LYS A 7 10.12 -5.07 -21.47
CA LYS A 7 9.92 -6.53 -21.42
C LYS A 7 10.80 -7.30 -20.43
N ASP A 8 10.66 -7.02 -19.14
CA ASP A 8 11.08 -8.00 -18.15
C ASP A 8 9.93 -8.23 -17.17
N THR A 9 9.20 -9.33 -17.36
CA THR A 9 8.07 -9.69 -16.51
C THR A 9 8.51 -9.75 -15.05
N ASP A 10 9.76 -10.15 -14.78
CA ASP A 10 10.32 -10.19 -13.43
C ASP A 10 10.56 -8.80 -12.84
N TYR A 11 10.81 -7.77 -13.67
CA TYR A 11 10.88 -6.38 -13.20
C TYR A 11 9.52 -5.90 -12.66
N TYR A 12 8.41 -6.19 -13.35
CA TYR A 12 7.08 -5.78 -12.88
C TYR A 12 6.67 -6.51 -11.60
N LYS A 13 7.04 -7.79 -11.45
CA LYS A 13 6.81 -8.53 -10.20
C LYS A 13 7.58 -7.92 -9.03
N ASN A 14 8.85 -7.60 -9.24
CA ASN A 14 9.68 -6.95 -8.22
C ASN A 14 9.13 -5.57 -7.87
N ALA A 15 8.69 -4.79 -8.85
CA ALA A 15 8.08 -3.49 -8.60
C ALA A 15 6.78 -3.63 -7.79
N ALA A 16 5.91 -4.58 -8.13
CA ALA A 16 4.69 -4.85 -7.37
C ALA A 16 4.99 -5.29 -5.93
N PHE A 17 6.04 -6.10 -5.76
CA PHE A 17 6.53 -6.50 -4.44
C PHE A 17 6.99 -5.29 -3.62
N GLU A 18 7.79 -4.39 -4.19
CA GLU A 18 8.23 -3.17 -3.50
C GLU A 18 7.07 -2.23 -3.17
N LEU A 19 6.07 -2.13 -4.05
CA LEU A 19 4.84 -1.39 -3.76
C LEU A 19 4.09 -1.98 -2.56
N HIS A 20 3.99 -3.31 -2.46
CA HIS A 20 3.40 -3.95 -1.30
C HIS A 20 4.15 -3.59 -0.01
N GLN A 21 5.49 -3.72 -0.02
CA GLN A 21 6.31 -3.37 1.15
C GLN A 21 6.17 -1.90 1.53
N ALA A 22 6.05 -1.00 0.56
CA ALA A 22 5.81 0.42 0.80
C ALA A 22 4.44 0.64 1.48
N THR A 23 3.37 0.03 0.95
CA THR A 23 2.03 0.08 1.55
C THR A 23 2.02 -0.40 3.00
N GLU A 24 2.63 -1.55 3.26
CA GLU A 24 2.74 -2.13 4.60
C GLU A 24 3.45 -1.16 5.57
N ARG A 25 4.57 -0.56 5.14
CA ARG A 25 5.33 0.40 5.95
C ARG A 25 4.51 1.65 6.27
N TYR A 26 3.79 2.22 5.30
CA TYR A 26 2.97 3.39 5.54
C TYR A 26 1.86 3.13 6.55
N PHE A 27 1.16 1.98 6.43
CA PHE A 27 0.16 1.62 7.42
C PHE A 27 0.77 1.41 8.82
N HIS A 28 1.91 0.73 8.91
CA HIS A 28 2.61 0.58 10.19
C HIS A 28 3.05 1.90 10.80
N THR A 29 3.54 2.85 9.99
CA THR A 29 3.90 4.19 10.46
C THR A 29 2.70 4.90 11.05
N THR A 30 1.55 4.89 10.35
CA THR A 30 0.31 5.48 10.87
C THR A 30 -0.10 4.84 12.20
N LEU A 31 -0.12 3.50 12.28
CA LEU A 31 -0.46 2.79 13.52
C LEU A 31 0.47 3.17 14.67
N LEU A 32 1.77 3.22 14.43
CA LEU A 32 2.75 3.56 15.44
C LEU A 32 2.55 4.99 15.98
N VAL A 33 2.34 5.97 15.10
CA VAL A 33 2.14 7.38 15.50
C VAL A 33 0.86 7.56 16.31
N PHE A 34 -0.20 6.82 15.97
CA PHE A 34 -1.52 6.98 16.60
C PHE A 34 -1.68 6.19 17.89
N THR A 35 -1.04 5.04 18.00
CA THR A 35 -1.34 4.05 19.05
C THR A 35 -0.13 3.62 19.87
N ASP A 36 1.08 4.07 19.50
CA ASP A 36 2.35 3.59 20.05
C ASP A 36 2.54 2.06 19.93
N TYR A 37 1.76 1.43 19.05
CA TYR A 37 1.76 -0.01 18.84
C TYR A 37 2.17 -0.36 17.41
N LYS A 38 3.19 -1.21 17.32
CA LYS A 38 3.55 -1.88 16.07
C LYS A 38 2.82 -3.21 15.97
N ALA A 39 1.83 -3.26 15.09
CA ALA A 39 1.14 -4.51 14.75
C ALA A 39 2.13 -5.58 14.26
N LYS A 40 1.96 -6.82 14.73
CA LYS A 40 2.74 -8.00 14.28
C LYS A 40 2.15 -8.65 13.01
N GLN A 41 1.14 -8.04 12.38
CA GLN A 41 0.51 -8.55 11.17
C GLN A 41 1.11 -7.89 9.93
N HIS A 42 1.25 -8.68 8.87
CA HIS A 42 1.75 -8.23 7.56
C HIS A 42 0.65 -8.25 6.48
N ASP A 43 -0.61 -8.52 6.86
CA ASP A 43 -1.73 -8.48 5.92
C ASP A 43 -2.18 -7.04 5.72
N ILE A 44 -1.89 -6.48 4.55
CA ILE A 44 -2.22 -5.09 4.20
C ILE A 44 -3.73 -4.80 4.21
N ASP A 45 -4.60 -5.82 4.09
CA ASP A 45 -6.05 -5.62 4.18
C ASP A 45 -6.49 -5.38 5.63
N LEU A 46 -5.91 -6.15 6.57
CA LEU A 46 -6.14 -5.93 8.00
C LEU A 46 -5.54 -4.60 8.45
N LEU A 47 -4.31 -4.30 8.03
CA LEU A 47 -3.66 -3.01 8.31
C LEU A 47 -4.46 -1.84 7.75
N ARG A 48 -5.00 -1.96 6.54
CA ARG A 48 -5.89 -0.96 5.93
C ARG A 48 -7.12 -0.71 6.81
N ASN A 49 -7.77 -1.75 7.29
CA ASN A 49 -8.94 -1.61 8.16
C ASN A 49 -8.59 -0.96 9.50
N ASP A 50 -7.42 -1.24 10.06
CA ASP A 50 -6.96 -0.61 11.30
C ASP A 50 -6.71 0.89 11.10
N VAL A 51 -6.01 1.30 10.03
CA VAL A 51 -5.76 2.74 9.79
C VAL A 51 -7.04 3.50 9.43
N ILE A 52 -8.01 2.87 8.75
CA ILE A 52 -9.32 3.50 8.47
C ILE A 52 -10.09 3.79 9.76
N ARG A 53 -9.96 2.93 10.78
CA ARG A 53 -10.58 3.17 12.09
C ARG A 53 -9.93 4.33 12.84
N LEU A 54 -8.68 4.65 12.53
CA LEU A 54 -7.96 5.80 13.10
C LEU A 54 -8.29 7.09 12.34
N ASP A 55 -8.33 7.02 11.01
CA ASP A 55 -8.67 8.14 10.12
C ASP A 55 -9.38 7.63 8.86
N GLU A 56 -10.64 8.04 8.68
CA GLU A 56 -11.49 7.58 7.57
C GLU A 56 -10.96 7.99 6.19
N ARG A 57 -10.09 9.02 6.09
CA ARG A 57 -9.48 9.46 4.82
C ARG A 57 -8.72 8.31 4.14
N PHE A 58 -8.16 7.36 4.89
CA PHE A 58 -7.46 6.20 4.33
C PHE A 58 -8.37 5.31 3.46
N ALA A 59 -9.69 5.33 3.68
CA ALA A 59 -10.64 4.57 2.85
C ALA A 59 -10.65 5.05 1.39
N THR A 60 -10.30 6.32 1.17
CA THR A 60 -10.25 6.93 -0.16
C THR A 60 -9.03 6.49 -0.97
N VAL A 61 -7.98 5.97 -0.33
CA VAL A 61 -6.69 5.60 -0.95
C VAL A 61 -6.72 4.24 -1.65
N PHE A 62 -7.54 3.30 -1.18
CA PHE A 62 -7.85 2.09 -1.93
C PHE A 62 -9.37 1.91 -1.91
N PRO A 63 -10.12 2.53 -2.84
CA PRO A 63 -11.55 2.31 -2.94
C PRO A 63 -11.80 0.84 -3.28
N GLN A 64 -12.94 0.32 -2.87
CA GLN A 64 -13.35 -1.08 -3.13
C GLN A 64 -14.82 -1.14 -3.60
N ASN A 65 -15.29 -0.07 -4.24
CA ASN A 65 -16.67 0.07 -4.69
C ASN A 65 -16.94 -0.82 -5.90
N THR A 66 -15.98 -0.90 -6.82
CA THR A 66 -16.08 -1.71 -8.03
C THR A 66 -15.35 -3.05 -7.88
N LYS A 67 -15.72 -4.03 -8.70
CA LYS A 67 -14.99 -5.30 -8.78
C LYS A 67 -13.54 -5.07 -9.20
N GLU A 68 -13.31 -4.19 -10.17
CA GLU A 68 -11.96 -3.91 -10.66
C GLU A 68 -11.07 -3.31 -9.56
N GLU A 69 -11.60 -2.38 -8.78
CA GLU A 69 -10.88 -1.80 -7.63
C GLU A 69 -10.47 -2.86 -6.59
N ARG A 70 -11.37 -3.80 -6.28
CA ARG A 70 -11.07 -4.92 -5.39
C ARG A 70 -10.00 -5.84 -5.99
N ASP A 71 -10.15 -6.20 -7.27
CA ASP A 71 -9.20 -7.06 -7.97
C ASP A 71 -7.78 -6.41 -8.02
N ARG A 72 -7.70 -5.08 -8.16
CA ARG A 72 -6.44 -4.31 -8.12
C ARG A 72 -5.79 -4.37 -6.74
N PHE A 73 -6.55 -4.16 -5.67
CA PHE A 73 -6.03 -4.26 -4.31
C PHE A 73 -5.58 -5.70 -3.99
N ASP A 74 -6.35 -6.70 -4.42
CA ASP A 74 -5.98 -8.12 -4.27
C ASP A 74 -4.71 -8.47 -5.06
N LEU A 75 -4.47 -7.81 -6.19
CA LEU A 75 -3.23 -7.96 -6.95
C LEU A 75 -2.00 -7.43 -6.17
N LEU A 76 -2.15 -6.27 -5.50
CA LEU A 76 -1.12 -5.72 -4.62
C LEU A 76 -0.90 -6.61 -3.39
N LYS A 77 -1.97 -7.11 -2.77
CA LYS A 77 -1.90 -8.04 -1.62
C LYS A 77 -1.14 -9.31 -1.97
N ARG A 78 -1.45 -9.92 -3.12
CA ARG A 78 -0.78 -11.13 -3.60
C ARG A 78 0.69 -10.94 -3.94
N ALA A 79 1.11 -9.72 -4.26
CA ALA A 79 2.51 -9.42 -4.63
C ALA A 79 3.51 -9.85 -3.53
N TYR A 80 3.16 -9.80 -2.25
CA TYR A 80 4.04 -10.21 -1.14
C TYR A 80 4.50 -11.66 -1.20
N ILE A 81 3.55 -12.58 -1.42
CA ILE A 81 3.80 -14.03 -1.43
C ILE A 81 4.12 -14.50 -2.85
N ASP A 82 3.33 -14.03 -3.83
CA ASP A 82 3.33 -14.63 -5.15
C ASP A 82 4.47 -14.11 -6.03
N ALA A 83 4.93 -12.87 -5.83
CA ALA A 83 6.10 -12.36 -6.55
C ALA A 83 7.40 -13.06 -6.13
N ARG A 84 7.47 -13.61 -4.90
CA ARG A 84 8.66 -14.28 -4.37
C ARG A 84 8.64 -15.81 -4.55
N TYR A 85 7.48 -16.44 -4.40
CA TYR A 85 7.37 -17.91 -4.35
C TYR A 85 6.55 -18.52 -5.48
N ARG A 86 5.67 -17.74 -6.13
CA ARG A 86 4.74 -18.22 -7.18
C ARG A 86 4.87 -17.40 -8.46
N MET A 87 6.11 -17.09 -8.83
CA MET A 87 6.49 -16.26 -9.97
C MET A 87 5.88 -16.70 -11.32
N LYS A 88 5.45 -17.97 -11.45
CA LYS A 88 4.82 -18.49 -12.67
C LYS A 88 3.32 -18.19 -12.79
N ILE A 89 2.66 -17.90 -11.67
CA ILE A 89 1.20 -17.71 -11.60
C ILE A 89 0.87 -16.22 -11.43
N TYR A 90 1.79 -15.44 -10.84
CA TYR A 90 1.62 -14.00 -10.68
C TYR A 90 1.95 -13.27 -11.98
N ASN A 91 0.93 -12.66 -12.58
CA ASN A 91 1.05 -11.81 -13.75
C ASN A 91 0.47 -10.44 -13.42
N ILE A 92 1.23 -9.39 -13.73
CA ILE A 92 0.82 -8.01 -13.56
C ILE A 92 1.14 -7.26 -14.85
N THR A 93 0.19 -6.49 -15.38
CA THR A 93 0.44 -5.62 -16.54
C THR A 93 1.01 -4.29 -16.11
N ARG A 94 1.57 -3.55 -17.07
CA ARG A 94 2.15 -2.24 -16.81
C ARG A 94 1.09 -1.26 -16.28
N GLU A 95 -0.10 -1.29 -16.85
CA GLU A 95 -1.21 -0.41 -16.48
C GLU A 95 -1.66 -0.65 -15.03
N GLU A 96 -1.73 -1.92 -14.61
CA GLU A 96 -2.08 -2.26 -13.22
C GLU A 96 -0.96 -1.82 -12.27
N LEU A 97 0.30 -1.97 -12.66
CA LEU A 97 1.44 -1.53 -11.86
C LEU A 97 1.49 0.00 -11.73
N GLU A 98 1.26 0.73 -12.82
CA GLU A 98 1.20 2.20 -12.81
C GLU A 98 0.04 2.69 -11.92
N TYR A 99 -1.15 2.09 -12.05
CA TYR A 99 -2.28 2.38 -11.16
C TYR A 99 -1.93 2.14 -9.69
N LEU A 100 -1.34 0.98 -9.36
CA LEU A 100 -0.94 0.67 -7.98
C LEU A 100 0.12 1.67 -7.48
N GLY A 101 1.07 2.06 -8.32
CA GLY A 101 2.06 3.08 -7.99
C GLY A 101 1.43 4.42 -7.63
N GLU A 102 0.42 4.87 -8.39
CA GLU A 102 -0.34 6.09 -8.08
C GLU A 102 -1.08 5.97 -6.75
N ARG A 103 -1.73 4.82 -6.48
CA ARG A 103 -2.43 4.60 -5.19
C ARG A 103 -1.47 4.63 -4.00
N VAL A 104 -0.28 4.04 -4.14
CA VAL A 104 0.74 4.04 -3.08
C VAL A 104 1.35 5.44 -2.89
N ALA A 105 1.46 6.25 -3.95
CA ALA A 105 1.87 7.64 -3.81
C ALA A 105 0.84 8.46 -3.02
N LEU A 106 -0.46 8.30 -3.30
CA LEU A 106 -1.53 8.91 -2.52
C LEU A 106 -1.51 8.44 -1.05
N LEU A 107 -1.22 7.15 -0.82
CA LEU A 107 -1.07 6.62 0.54
C LEU A 107 0.04 7.35 1.30
N LYS A 108 1.19 7.53 0.66
CA LYS A 108 2.34 8.22 1.25
C LYS A 108 1.95 9.63 1.67
N GLU A 109 1.35 10.41 0.76
CA GLU A 109 0.96 11.79 1.01
C GLU A 109 -0.02 11.88 2.19
N LEU A 110 -1.04 11.03 2.20
CA LEU A 110 -2.00 10.99 3.31
C LEU A 110 -1.36 10.54 4.63
N THR A 111 -0.47 9.54 4.60
CA THR A 111 0.25 9.12 5.80
C THR A 111 1.10 10.26 6.37
N GLU A 112 1.77 11.05 5.52
CA GLU A 112 2.57 12.20 5.94
C GLU A 112 1.69 13.28 6.59
N GLU A 113 0.59 13.66 5.94
CA GLU A 113 -0.39 14.63 6.46
C GLU A 113 -0.94 14.21 7.83
N VAL A 114 -1.52 13.01 7.91
CA VAL A 114 -2.19 12.49 9.10
C VAL A 114 -1.21 12.30 10.27
N CYS A 115 0.02 11.83 10.00
CA CYS A 115 1.03 11.67 11.04
C CYS A 115 1.57 13.01 11.55
N GLN A 116 1.71 14.01 10.68
CA GLN A 116 2.13 15.36 11.07
C GLN A 116 1.06 16.01 11.95
N GLU A 117 -0.21 16.00 11.53
CA GLU A 117 -1.34 16.50 12.32
C GLU A 117 -1.39 15.85 13.71
N LYS A 118 -1.20 14.53 13.77
CA LYS A 118 -1.19 13.80 15.04
C LYS A 118 -0.02 14.19 15.92
N THR A 119 1.16 14.34 15.34
CA THR A 119 2.37 14.73 16.09
C THR A 119 2.25 16.15 16.64
N ASP A 120 1.71 17.08 15.84
CA ASP A 120 1.49 18.46 16.25
C ASP A 120 0.44 18.57 17.38
N SER A 121 -0.56 17.67 17.39
CA SER A 121 -1.54 17.60 18.48
C SER A 121 -0.91 17.32 19.86
N PHE A 122 0.21 16.60 19.90
CA PHE A 122 0.93 16.33 21.15
C PHE A 122 1.78 17.53 21.63
N LEU A 123 2.11 18.47 20.73
CA LEU A 123 2.91 19.65 21.06
C LEU A 123 2.05 20.84 21.52
N MET A 124 0.73 20.76 21.31
CA MET A 124 -0.24 21.80 21.68
C MET A 124 -0.95 21.52 23.01
N GLU A 125 -0.68 20.38 23.66
CA GLU A 125 -1.06 20.06 25.05
C GLU A 125 0.01 20.49 26.05
#